data_AF-I2CRY5-F1
#
_entry.id   AF-I2CRY5-F1
#
_cell.length_a   1.000
_cell.length_b   1.000
_cell.length_c   1.000
_cell.angle_alpha   90.00
_cell.angle_beta   90.00
_cell.angle_gamma   90.00
#
_symmetry.space_group_name_H-M   'P 1'
#
loop_
_entity.id
_entity.type
_entity.pdbx_description
1 polymer ?
#
loop_
_entity_poly.entity_id
_entity_poly.type
_entity_poly.pdbx_seq_one_letter_code
_entity_poly.pdbx_strand_id
1 'polypeptide(L)'
;KDDIYRIRKACAEALVDMSTAVSPGLRGHVLLEVFTRLAGDASKLVRQAAMQQLGPFLSTLPAAKVSDALLEMFAGMAAADTGDPTLDRDMRGYCAYNLPGVMAAVGPSRWRPFLKEAY
;
A
#
# COMPACT_ATOMS: atom_id res chain seq x y z
N LYS A 1 -0.43 -8.27 -19.29
CA LYS A 1 0.61 -7.54 -18.53
C LYS A 1 1.45 -6.80 -19.56
N ASP A 2 1.65 -5.50 -19.43
CA ASP A 2 2.45 -4.71 -20.39
C ASP A 2 3.96 -4.99 -20.18
N ASP A 3 4.75 -5.05 -21.24
CA ASP A 3 6.20 -5.32 -21.16
C ASP A 3 7.00 -4.09 -20.69
N ILE A 4 6.49 -2.89 -20.94
CA ILE A 4 7.13 -1.61 -20.59
C ILE A 4 6.86 -1.31 -19.12
N TYR A 5 7.90 -1.42 -18.29
CA TYR A 5 7.76 -1.21 -16.84
C TYR A 5 7.23 0.19 -16.48
N ARG A 6 7.50 1.21 -17.31
CA ARG A 6 7.04 2.59 -17.07
C ARG A 6 5.51 2.71 -17.12
N ILE A 7 4.85 1.95 -17.99
CA ILE A 7 3.38 1.91 -18.08
C ILE A 7 2.82 1.25 -16.81
N ARG A 8 3.42 0.14 -16.38
CA ARG A 8 3.03 -0.54 -15.12
C ARG A 8 3.26 0.33 -13.88
N LYS A 9 4.36 1.09 -13.86
CA LYS A 9 4.66 2.07 -12.80
C LYS A 9 3.59 3.16 -12.75
N ALA A 10 3.25 3.76 -13.90
CA ALA A 10 2.19 4.77 -13.97
C ALA A 10 0.83 4.22 -13.48
N CYS A 11 0.53 2.95 -13.77
CA CYS A 11 -0.65 2.27 -13.23
C CYS A 11 -0.61 2.14 -11.69
N ALA A 12 0.56 1.84 -11.12
CA ALA A 12 0.72 1.83 -9.66
C ALA A 12 0.52 3.22 -9.05
N GLU A 13 1.06 4.26 -9.67
CA GLU A 13 0.91 5.65 -9.21
C GLU A 13 -0.54 6.14 -9.26
N ALA A 14 -1.34 5.67 -10.23
CA ALA A 14 -2.75 6.02 -10.38
C ALA A 14 -3.70 5.17 -9.50
N LEU A 15 -3.18 4.24 -8.68
CA LEU A 15 -4.00 3.25 -7.97
C LEU A 15 -5.03 3.89 -7.03
N VAL A 16 -4.63 4.94 -6.31
CA VAL A 16 -5.49 5.64 -5.35
C VAL A 16 -6.57 6.44 -6.05
N ASP A 17 -6.24 7.12 -7.13
CA ASP A 17 -7.23 7.84 -7.94
C ASP A 17 -8.29 6.88 -8.48
N MET A 18 -7.87 5.72 -8.99
CA MET A 18 -8.78 4.65 -9.41
C MET A 18 -9.64 4.15 -8.25
N SER A 19 -9.08 4.02 -7.04
CA SER A 19 -9.82 3.54 -5.89
C SER A 19 -10.98 4.47 -5.52
N THR A 20 -10.80 5.79 -5.64
CA THR A 20 -11.85 6.78 -5.39
C THR A 20 -12.95 6.80 -6.45
N ALA A 21 -12.65 6.39 -7.68
CA ALA A 21 -13.57 6.40 -8.81
C ALA A 21 -14.40 5.11 -8.97
N VAL A 22 -14.05 4.03 -8.27
CA VAL A 22 -14.75 2.74 -8.36
C VAL A 22 -15.56 2.41 -7.12
N SER A 23 -16.54 1.50 -7.28
CA SER A 23 -17.35 1.02 -6.16
C SER A 23 -16.51 0.25 -5.13
N PRO A 24 -16.94 0.20 -3.86
CA PRO A 24 -16.22 -0.56 -2.82
C PRO A 24 -16.00 -2.04 -3.16
N GLY A 25 -16.95 -2.66 -3.88
CA GLY A 25 -16.84 -4.06 -4.31
C GLY A 25 -15.70 -4.27 -5.31
N LEU A 26 -15.57 -3.39 -6.31
CA LEU A 26 -14.46 -3.45 -7.28
C LEU A 26 -13.13 -3.10 -6.63
N ARG A 27 -13.13 -2.12 -5.71
CA ARG A 27 -11.94 -1.71 -4.97
C ARG A 27 -11.33 -2.87 -4.17
N GLY A 28 -12.16 -3.58 -3.38
CA GLY A 28 -11.74 -4.68 -2.52
C GLY A 28 -11.53 -6.03 -3.22
N HIS A 29 -11.70 -6.10 -4.54
CA HIS A 29 -11.50 -7.32 -5.31
C HIS A 29 -10.55 -7.08 -6.48
N VAL A 30 -10.98 -6.28 -7.46
CA VAL A 30 -10.21 -6.02 -8.69
C VAL A 30 -8.99 -5.16 -8.41
N LEU A 31 -9.15 -4.01 -7.76
CA LEU A 31 -8.00 -3.14 -7.49
C LEU A 31 -7.03 -3.75 -6.47
N LEU A 32 -7.53 -4.52 -5.51
CA LEU A 32 -6.68 -5.26 -4.58
C LEU A 32 -5.84 -6.33 -5.30
N GLU A 33 -6.41 -7.02 -6.28
CA GLU A 33 -5.65 -7.96 -7.11
C GLU A 33 -4.60 -7.22 -7.97
N VAL A 34 -4.97 -6.07 -8.54
CA VAL A 34 -4.03 -5.21 -9.29
C VAL A 34 -2.88 -4.76 -8.40
N PHE A 35 -3.16 -4.27 -7.18
CA PHE A 35 -2.13 -3.91 -6.21
C PHE A 35 -1.17 -5.06 -5.92
N THR A 36 -1.71 -6.24 -5.60
CA THR A 36 -0.91 -7.44 -5.30
C THR A 36 0.05 -7.78 -6.45
N ARG A 37 -0.44 -7.70 -7.69
CA ARG A 37 0.39 -7.93 -8.88
C ARG A 37 1.49 -6.88 -9.07
N LEU A 38 1.22 -5.61 -8.74
CA LEU A 38 2.18 -4.51 -8.85
C LEU A 38 3.22 -4.55 -7.74
N ALA A 39 2.82 -4.87 -6.51
CA ALA A 39 3.71 -5.07 -5.37
C ALA A 39 4.68 -6.25 -5.59
N GLY A 40 4.25 -7.27 -6.34
CA GLY A 40 5.08 -8.40 -6.77
C GLY A 40 5.75 -8.24 -8.14
N ASP A 41 5.77 -7.04 -8.74
CA ASP A 41 6.29 -6.88 -10.10
C ASP A 41 7.81 -7.13 -10.19
N ALA A 42 8.30 -7.59 -11.35
CA ALA A 42 9.72 -7.84 -11.57
C ALA A 42 10.57 -6.56 -11.46
N SER A 43 10.01 -5.39 -11.84
CA SER A 43 10.71 -4.12 -11.75
C SER A 43 10.67 -3.53 -10.34
N LYS A 44 11.86 -3.26 -9.76
CA LYS A 44 12.00 -2.58 -8.46
C LYS A 44 11.22 -1.25 -8.43
N LEU A 45 11.24 -0.50 -9.53
CA LEU A 45 10.58 0.80 -9.64
C LEU A 45 9.04 0.69 -9.61
N VAL A 46 8.49 -0.40 -10.14
CA VAL A 46 7.03 -0.65 -10.08
C VAL A 46 6.63 -1.05 -8.67
N ARG A 47 7.40 -1.95 -8.02
CA ARG A 47 7.15 -2.34 -6.63
C ARG A 47 7.22 -1.14 -5.69
N GLN A 48 8.22 -0.28 -5.84
CA GLN A 48 8.36 0.95 -5.05
C GLN A 48 7.16 1.87 -5.23
N ALA A 49 6.74 2.13 -6.48
CA ALA A 49 5.57 2.96 -6.75
C ALA A 49 4.29 2.38 -6.12
N ALA A 50 4.11 1.06 -6.14
CA ALA A 50 2.98 0.40 -5.47
C ALA A 50 3.05 0.60 -3.94
N MET A 51 4.22 0.39 -3.33
CA MET A 51 4.40 0.56 -1.88
C MET A 51 4.18 2.00 -1.41
N GLN A 52 4.58 2.99 -2.21
CA GLN A 52 4.29 4.41 -1.93
C GLN A 52 2.79 4.69 -1.82
N GLN A 53 1.96 3.95 -2.58
CA GLN A 53 0.50 4.09 -2.59
C GLN A 53 -0.22 3.18 -1.58
N LEU A 54 0.49 2.31 -0.85
CA LEU A 54 -0.13 1.30 0.01
C LEU A 54 -0.99 1.94 1.12
N GLY A 55 -0.46 2.88 1.90
CA GLY A 55 -1.18 3.52 3.01
C GLY A 55 -2.48 4.20 2.58
N PRO A 56 -2.46 5.12 1.60
CA PRO A 56 -3.68 5.73 1.08
C PRO A 56 -4.64 4.69 0.49
N PHE A 57 -4.15 3.68 -0.23
CA PHE A 57 -4.99 2.64 -0.80
C PHE A 57 -5.71 1.82 0.29
N LEU A 58 -5.01 1.37 1.33
CA LEU A 58 -5.61 0.67 2.46
C LEU A 58 -6.68 1.51 3.17
N SER A 59 -6.46 2.82 3.28
CA SER A 59 -7.44 3.76 3.86
C SER A 59 -8.75 3.83 3.08
N THR A 60 -8.75 3.39 1.82
CA THR A 60 -9.97 3.32 0.99
C THR A 60 -10.66 1.94 1.04
N LEU A 61 -10.03 0.91 1.60
CA LEU A 61 -10.62 -0.44 1.61
C LEU A 61 -11.61 -0.63 2.78
N PRO A 62 -12.68 -1.43 2.59
CA PRO A 62 -13.44 -1.92 3.72
C PRO A 62 -12.54 -2.75 4.66
N ALA A 63 -12.69 -2.61 5.98
CA ALA A 63 -11.89 -3.34 6.98
C ALA A 63 -11.77 -4.85 6.69
N ALA A 64 -12.88 -5.48 6.29
CA ALA A 64 -12.96 -6.91 5.97
C ALA A 64 -12.13 -7.34 4.75
N LYS A 65 -11.63 -6.39 3.95
CA LYS A 65 -10.76 -6.63 2.80
C LYS A 65 -9.29 -6.36 3.10
N VAL A 66 -8.96 -5.80 4.26
CA VAL A 66 -7.58 -5.56 4.68
C VAL A 66 -7.05 -6.77 5.45
N SER A 67 -6.29 -7.61 4.75
CA SER A 67 -5.64 -8.80 5.32
C SER A 67 -4.48 -8.43 6.26
N ASP A 68 -4.07 -9.39 7.08
CA ASP A 68 -2.91 -9.24 7.96
C ASP A 68 -1.63 -8.99 7.16
N ALA A 69 -1.41 -9.72 6.07
CA ALA A 69 -0.27 -9.52 5.18
C ALA A 69 -0.18 -8.09 4.63
N LEU A 70 -1.31 -7.44 4.32
CA LEU A 70 -1.30 -6.04 3.87
C LEU A 70 -0.90 -5.07 4.98
N LEU A 71 -1.34 -5.35 6.21
CA LEU A 71 -0.94 -4.55 7.37
C LEU A 71 0.51 -4.77 7.75
N GLU A 72 1.03 -6.00 7.64
CA GLU A 72 2.44 -6.32 7.83
C GLU A 72 3.31 -5.60 6.78
N MET A 73 2.87 -5.60 5.51
CA MET A 73 3.54 -4.85 4.45
C MET A 73 3.57 -3.35 4.74
N PHE A 74 2.47 -2.79 5.25
CA PHE A 74 2.37 -1.37 5.60
C PHE A 74 3.25 -1.03 6.81
N ALA A 75 3.12 -1.79 7.90
CA ALA A 75 3.91 -1.60 9.12
C ALA A 75 5.42 -1.79 8.86
N GLY A 76 5.79 -2.74 8.00
CA GLY A 76 7.17 -2.96 7.59
C GLY A 76 7.83 -1.75 6.92
N MET A 77 7.06 -0.82 6.35
CA MET A 77 7.60 0.43 5.81
C MET A 77 8.23 1.33 6.90
N ALA A 78 7.78 1.23 8.15
CA ALA A 78 8.38 1.95 9.29
C ALA A 78 9.80 1.46 9.62
N ALA A 79 10.13 0.22 9.25
CA ALA A 79 11.43 -0.39 9.43
C ALA A 79 12.18 -0.62 8.11
N ALA A 80 11.83 0.12 7.05
CA ALA A 80 12.42 -0.06 5.72
C ALA A 80 13.96 0.02 5.76
N ASP A 81 14.61 -0.98 5.13
CA ASP A 81 16.05 -1.09 4.92
C ASP A 81 16.29 -1.66 3.51
N THR A 82 16.25 -0.79 2.52
CA THR A 82 16.36 -1.15 1.10
C THR A 82 17.78 -0.95 0.55
N GLY A 83 18.71 -0.52 1.39
CA GLY A 83 20.06 -0.09 1.01
C GLY A 83 20.11 1.29 0.34
N ASP A 84 18.99 2.00 0.24
CA ASP A 84 18.88 3.36 -0.28
C ASP A 84 18.32 4.29 0.82
N PRO A 85 19.17 5.11 1.47
CA PRO A 85 18.75 5.93 2.60
C PRO A 85 17.65 6.95 2.28
N THR A 86 17.56 7.42 1.03
CA THR A 86 16.50 8.34 0.62
C THR A 86 15.19 7.60 0.53
N LEU A 87 15.18 6.44 -0.12
CA LEU A 87 13.99 5.62 -0.22
C LEU A 87 13.50 5.12 1.14
N ASP A 88 14.42 4.72 2.03
CA ASP A 88 14.07 4.24 3.36
C ASP A 88 13.43 5.34 4.20
N ARG A 89 13.97 6.57 4.11
CA ARG A 89 13.36 7.75 4.74
C ARG A 89 11.96 8.01 4.20
N ASP A 90 11.78 7.94 2.88
CA ASP A 90 10.49 8.17 2.25
C ASP A 90 9.46 7.12 2.68
N MET A 91 9.83 5.83 2.69
CA MET A 91 8.95 4.73 3.13
C MET A 91 8.47 4.92 4.57
N ARG A 92 9.39 5.29 5.47
CA ARG A 92 9.05 5.62 6.86
C ARG A 92 8.10 6.82 6.94
N GLY A 93 8.36 7.85 6.14
CA GLY A 93 7.50 9.03 6.04
C GLY A 93 6.09 8.69 5.54
N TYR A 94 5.97 7.89 4.49
CA TYR A 94 4.68 7.43 3.95
C TYR A 94 3.90 6.60 4.97
N CYS A 95 4.58 5.72 5.72
CA CYS A 95 3.97 4.93 6.78
C CYS A 95 3.38 5.83 7.88
N ALA A 96 4.22 6.69 8.46
CA ALA A 96 3.82 7.57 9.56
C ALA A 96 2.68 8.52 9.16
N TYR A 97 2.76 9.11 7.96
CA TYR A 97 1.75 10.03 7.45
C TYR A 97 0.38 9.36 7.26
N ASN A 98 0.36 8.13 6.74
CA ASN A 98 -0.89 7.43 6.42
C ASN A 98 -1.45 6.57 7.56
N LEU A 99 -0.69 6.36 8.64
CA LEU A 99 -1.09 5.52 9.77
C LEU A 99 -2.47 5.87 10.34
N PRO A 100 -2.87 7.15 10.54
CA PRO A 100 -4.19 7.49 11.05
C PRO A 100 -5.32 7.06 10.11
N GLY A 101 -5.13 7.21 8.80
CA GLY A 101 -6.12 6.81 7.79
C GLY A 101 -6.29 5.29 7.74
N VAL A 102 -5.18 4.55 7.78
CA VAL A 102 -5.20 3.08 7.83
C VAL A 102 -5.89 2.60 9.10
N MET A 103 -5.55 3.18 10.26
CA MET A 103 -6.17 2.83 11.55
C MET A 103 -7.68 3.12 11.58
N ALA A 104 -8.12 4.23 10.98
CA ALA A 104 -9.55 4.53 10.84
C ALA A 104 -10.27 3.50 9.94
N ALA A 105 -9.62 3.02 8.88
CA ALA A 105 -10.20 2.04 7.96
C ALA A 105 -10.31 0.63 8.56
N VAL A 106 -9.33 0.19 9.37
CA VAL A 106 -9.29 -1.19 9.91
C VAL A 106 -9.82 -1.32 11.33
N GLY A 107 -9.91 -0.23 12.07
CA GLY A 107 -10.41 -0.18 13.44
C GLY A 107 -9.39 -0.55 14.52
N PRO A 108 -9.74 -0.34 15.80
CA PRO A 108 -8.81 -0.40 16.93
C PRO A 108 -8.31 -1.81 17.26
N SER A 109 -9.03 -2.86 16.85
CA SER A 109 -8.63 -4.26 17.09
C SER A 109 -7.33 -4.63 16.38
N ARG A 110 -6.98 -3.94 15.29
CA ARG A 110 -5.76 -4.17 14.50
C ARG A 110 -4.56 -3.35 14.99
N TRP A 111 -4.74 -2.52 16.02
CA TRP A 111 -3.67 -1.68 16.57
C TRP A 111 -2.50 -2.51 17.12
N ARG A 112 -2.76 -3.30 18.17
CA ARG A 112 -1.69 -4.05 18.87
C ARG A 112 -0.98 -5.09 18.01
N PRO A 113 -1.67 -5.86 17.14
CA PRO A 113 -0.99 -6.91 16.38
C PRO A 113 -0.13 -6.41 15.22
N PHE A 114 -0.41 -5.22 14.67
CA PHE A 114 0.25 -4.77 13.43
C PHE A 114 0.71 -3.30 13.48
N LEU A 115 -0.16 -2.39 13.90
CA LEU A 115 0.07 -0.96 13.69
C LEU A 115 0.86 -0.29 14.82
N LYS A 116 0.97 -0.91 16.00
CA LYS A 116 1.71 -0.37 17.14
C LYS A 116 3.20 -0.21 16.84
N GLU A 117 3.79 -1.10 16.04
CA GLU A 117 5.21 -1.05 15.66
C GLU A 117 5.50 0.02 14.59
N ALA A 118 4.45 0.48 13.90
CA ALA A 118 4.54 1.51 12.87
C ALA A 118 4.45 2.94 13.43
N TYR A 119 4.27 3.09 14.76
CA TYR A 119 4.19 4.35 15.50
C TYR A 119 5.45 4.60 16.30
#